data_AF-A0A940ASZ8-F1
#
_entry.id   AF-A0A940ASZ8-F1
#
_cell.length_a   1.000
_cell.length_b   1.000
_cell.length_c   1.000
_cell.angle_alpha   90.00
_cell.angle_beta   90.00
_cell.angle_gamma   90.00
#
_symmetry.space_group_name_H-M   'P 1'
#
loop_
_entity.id
_entity.type
_entity.pdbx_description
1 polymer ?
#
loop_
_entity_poly.entity_id
_entity_poly.type
_entity_poly.pdbx_seq_one_letter_code
_entity_poly.pdbx_strand_id
1 'polypeptide(L)' 'MAEGRAKFEWGITSSQMALLANLNRDPKKGKPFRPSDFNPFTPQPPKIILHGEEMKEALKAAFCRGGAR' A
#
# COMPACT_ATOMS: atom_id res chain seq x y z
N MET A 1 5.64 -28.13 -4.81
CA MET A 1 5.62 -28.37 -3.34
C MET A 1 6.39 -27.29 -2.57
N ALA A 2 7.63 -26.94 -2.93
CA ALA A 2 8.45 -25.98 -2.19
C ALA A 2 7.87 -24.55 -2.11
N GLU A 3 7.29 -24.04 -3.21
CA GLU A 3 6.73 -22.68 -3.24
C GLU A 3 5.50 -22.51 -2.35
N GLY A 4 4.63 -23.54 -2.28
CA GLY A 4 3.44 -23.50 -1.42
C GLY A 4 3.80 -23.45 0.06
N ARG A 5 4.84 -24.19 0.47
CA ARG A 5 5.38 -24.14 1.83
C ARG A 5 5.95 -22.75 2.15
N ALA A 6 6.75 -22.18 1.25
CA ALA A 6 7.30 -20.84 1.44
C ALA A 6 6.19 -19.78 1.59
N LYS A 7 5.13 -19.84 0.75
CA LYS A 7 3.98 -18.93 0.86
C LYS A 7 3.26 -19.05 2.20
N PHE A 8 3.09 -20.27 2.71
CA PHE A 8 2.45 -20.51 4.00
C PHE A 8 3.29 -19.98 5.17
N GLU A 9 4.58 -20.30 5.19
CA GLU A 9 5.52 -19.83 6.22
C GLU A 9 5.55 -18.29 6.25
N TRP A 10 5.68 -17.65 5.08
CA TRP A 10 5.63 -16.19 4.98
C TRP A 10 4.28 -15.60 5.37
N GLY A 11 3.17 -16.31 5.15
CA GLY A 11 1.84 -15.90 5.65
C GLY A 11 1.79 -15.81 7.17
N ILE A 12 2.38 -16.78 7.86
CA ILE A 12 2.47 -16.78 9.32
C ILE A 12 3.42 -15.67 9.81
N THR A 13 4.64 -15.63 9.27
CA THR A 13 5.67 -14.67 9.70
C THR A 13 5.22 -13.23 9.48
N SER A 14 4.59 -12.92 8.36
CA SER A 14 4.05 -11.58 8.09
C SER A 14 2.94 -11.15 9.04
N SER A 15 2.08 -12.08 9.45
CA SER A 15 1.03 -11.82 10.43
C SER A 15 1.62 -11.51 11.81
N GLN A 16 2.65 -12.24 12.22
CA GLN A 16 3.35 -12.01 13.49
C GLN A 16 4.08 -10.66 13.49
N MET A 17 4.78 -10.31 12.40
CA MET A 17 5.45 -9.03 12.27
C MET A 17 4.46 -7.86 12.32
N ALA A 18 3.31 -7.97 11.65
CA ALA A 18 2.28 -6.93 11.70
C ALA A 18 1.71 -6.75 13.11
N LEU A 19 1.50 -7.84 13.86
CA LEU A 19 1.07 -7.76 15.26
C LEU A 19 2.11 -7.05 16.14
N LEU A 20 3.38 -7.46 16.06
CA LEU A 20 4.48 -6.87 16.84
C LEU A 20 4.69 -5.39 16.49
N ALA A 21 4.62 -5.02 15.21
CA ALA A 21 4.76 -3.65 14.76
C ALA A 21 3.60 -2.78 15.27
N ASN A 22 2.36 -3.29 15.24
CA ASN A 22 1.20 -2.55 15.74
C ASN A 22 1.19 -2.43 17.27
N LEU A 23 1.70 -3.42 18.01
CA LEU A 23 1.87 -3.35 19.46
C LEU A 23 2.80 -2.21 19.89
N ASN A 24 3.88 -2.00 19.14
CA ASN A 24 4.88 -0.96 19.43
C ASN A 24 4.57 0.40 18.78
N ARG A 25 3.47 0.50 18.02
CA ARG A 25 3.08 1.69 17.28
C ARG A 25 2.27 2.64 18.16
N ASP A 26 2.53 3.94 18.06
CA ASP A 26 1.63 4.97 18.59
C ASP A 26 0.33 5.00 17.75
N PRO A 27 -0.84 4.68 18.32
CA PRO A 27 -2.10 4.63 17.57
C PRO A 27 -2.51 5.98 16.98
N LYS A 28 -1.99 7.10 17.51
CA LYS A 28 -2.28 8.45 17.03
C LYS A 28 -1.41 8.87 15.85
N LYS A 29 -0.32 8.14 15.57
CA LYS A 29 0.68 8.52 14.55
C LYS A 29 0.72 7.47 13.44
N GLY A 30 0.15 7.84 12.29
CA GLY A 30 0.23 7.06 11.04
C GLY A 30 -0.86 6.00 10.87
N LYS A 31 -0.72 5.16 9.85
CA LYS A 31 -1.63 4.05 9.51
C LYS A 31 -1.22 2.73 10.21
N PRO A 32 -2.16 1.85 10.60
CA PRO A 32 -1.83 0.52 11.11
C PRO A 32 -1.10 -0.33 10.07
N PHE A 33 -0.13 -1.11 10.52
CA PHE A 33 0.61 -2.05 9.69
C PHE A 33 -0.26 -3.26 9.34
N ARG A 34 -0.19 -3.71 8.09
CA ARG A 34 -0.90 -4.90 7.59
C ARG A 34 0.10 -6.02 7.30
N PRO A 35 -0.30 -7.30 7.36
CA PRO A 35 0.57 -8.42 6.95
C PRO A 35 1.07 -8.28 5.50
N SER A 36 0.27 -7.66 4.62
CA SER A 36 0.62 -7.35 3.23
C SER A 36 1.84 -6.44 3.09
N ASP A 37 2.15 -5.64 4.11
CA ASP A 37 3.29 -4.71 4.07
C ASP A 37 4.62 -5.45 4.23
N PHE A 38 4.60 -6.67 4.78
CA PHE A 38 5.81 -7.46 5.05
C PHE A 38 5.93 -8.73 4.20
N ASN A 39 4.83 -9.25 3.64
CA ASN A 39 4.84 -10.52 2.91
C ASN A 39 5.30 -10.34 1.44
N PRO A 40 6.42 -10.94 1.01
CA PRO A 40 6.94 -10.79 -0.36
C PRO A 40 6.01 -11.35 -1.45
N PHE A 41 5.16 -12.31 -1.09
CA PHE A 41 4.24 -12.93 -2.04
C PHE A 41 2.93 -12.14 -2.21
N THR A 42 2.75 -11.05 -1.47
CA THR A 42 1.54 -10.22 -1.61
C THR A 42 1.73 -9.23 -2.75
N PRO A 43 0.86 -9.23 -3.77
CA PRO A 43 0.93 -8.26 -4.86
C PRO A 43 0.66 -6.85 -4.31
N GLN A 44 1.62 -5.95 -4.50
CA GLN A 44 1.44 -4.54 -4.15
C GLN A 44 0.76 -3.81 -5.31
N PRO A 45 -0.21 -2.91 -5.03
CA PRO A 45 -0.80 -2.10 -6.09
C PRO A 45 0.31 -1.28 -6.77
N PRO A 46 0.26 -1.13 -8.11
CA PRO A 46 1.24 -0.32 -8.82
C PRO A 46 1.20 1.09 -8.23
N LYS A 47 2.37 1.59 -7.82
CA LYS A 47 2.49 2.99 -7.39
C LYS A 47 2.34 3.84 -8.64
N ILE A 48 1.17 4.44 -8.83
CA ILE A 48 0.89 5.33 -9.95
C ILE A 48 1.74 6.59 -9.74
N ILE A 49 2.88 6.64 -10.41
CA ILE A 49 3.74 7.83 -10.44
C ILE A 49 3.28 8.61 -11.66
N LEU A 50 2.42 9.60 -11.45
CA LEU A 50 2.04 10.53 -12.52
C LEU A 50 3.25 11.42 -12.81
N HIS A 51 3.76 11.37 -14.03
CA HIS A 51 4.78 12.30 -14.48
C HIS A 51 4.16 13.70 -14.68
N GLY A 52 4.96 14.76 -14.54
CA GLY A 52 4.47 16.14 -14.35
C GLY A 52 3.43 16.63 -15.38
N GLU A 53 3.57 16.25 -16.65
CA GLU A 53 2.60 16.61 -17.70
C GLU A 53 1.27 15.86 -17.55
N GLU A 54 1.30 14.55 -17.27
CA GLU A 54 0.10 13.75 -17.03
C GLU A 54 -0.63 14.20 -15.75
N MET A 55 0.13 14.56 -14.70
CA MET A 55 -0.43 15.12 -13.46
C MET A 55 -1.10 16.47 -13.71
N LYS A 56 -0.47 17.36 -14.48
CA LYS A 56 -1.02 18.68 -14.81
C LYS A 56 -2.31 18.58 -15.63
N GLU A 57 -2.35 17.68 -16.61
CA GLU A 57 -3.54 17.43 -17.41
C GLU A 57 -4.66 16.78 -16.58
N ALA A 58 -4.35 15.81 -15.72
CA ALA A 58 -5.32 15.23 -14.78
C ALA A 58 -5.90 16.29 -13.82
N LEU A 59 -5.05 17.17 -13.28
CA LEU A 59 -5.49 18.26 -12.39
C LEU A 59 -6.34 19.29 -13.12
N LYS A 60 -5.97 19.72 -14.33
CA LYS A 60 -6.80 20.63 -15.14
C LYS A 60 -8.16 20.01 -15.49
N ALA A 61 -8.18 18.72 -15.84
CA ALA A 61 -9.41 18.01 -16.15
C ALA A 61 -10.36 17.94 -14.92
N ALA A 62 -9.81 17.70 -13.73
CA ALA A 62 -10.58 17.62 -12.49
C ALA A 62 -11.05 18.98 -11.96
N PHE A 63 -10.21 20.02 -12.03
CA PHE A 63 -10.47 21.30 -11.38
C PHE A 63 -10.94 22.42 -12.31
N CYS A 64 -10.51 22.44 -13.58
CA CYS A 64 -10.81 23.55 -14.49
C CYS A 64 -12.04 23.32 -15.39
N ARG A 65 -12.55 22.08 -15.51
CA ARG A 65 -13.76 21.79 -16.31
C ARG A 65 -15.08 22.17 -15.61
N GLY A 66 -15.05 22.59 -14.34
CA GLY A 66 -16.24 22.96 -13.55
C GLY A 66 -16.37 24.46 -13.20
N GLY A 67 -15.43 25.31 -13.60
CA GLY A 67 -15.37 26.72 -13.17
C GLY A 67 -16.13 27.73 -14.06
N ALA A 68 -16.95 27.26 -15.00
CA ALA A 68 -17.76 28.12 -15.87
C ALA A 68 -19.25 27.84 -15.67
N ARG A 69 -19.77 28.20 -14.50
CA ARG A 69 -21.17 28.61 -14.28
C ARG A 69 -21.21 29.71 -13.25
#